data_AF-A0A267GJE9-F1
#
_entry.id   AF-A0A267GJE9-F1
#
_cell.length_a   1.000
_cell.length_b   1.000
_cell.length_c   1.000
_cell.angle_alpha   90.00
_cell.angle_beta   90.00
_cell.angle_gamma   90.00
#
_symmetry.space_group_name_H-M   'P 1'
#
loop_
_entity.id
_entity.type
_entity.pdbx_description
1 polymer ?
#
loop_
_entity_poly.entity_id
_entity_poly.type
_entity_poly.pdbx_seq_one_letter_code
_entity_poly.pdbx_strand_id
1 'polypeptide(L)'
;MQRDVDNFQGQFGSLVRTIEDRVDDLVAQAKVDRQLQQLNPQETEAVWSDKQNSLAALKSDWARVKNLAKCLDRQMEHQSNYHLFYQTLKEYQSSLEAAFASFRTALAGQNFSGTKDEAKWLFEQMQSLITAVLQWWQRIDSLIIQSRKVLPMAARLGPLDMKRPGKVLVDFETKELTLKANDDVFVVDTSDRDSWTVETTRGQSISLPSMCIAISGPDPEVMERSLSVRTFLLADWTATLREVGRALVSFTLSVFRLARTAEVDLPTEDSLDGRELEPLLGVMEKLLQTYWAKNPEFSDMAERISKARVSLAIYDDAQDIDDCTHIDINTLFLQLSPLAITGSNSEESGGVTQKMLTLLMRKYQELLKYWEVYKVLVETSNDPNYFWMMEEFQKLRYINVTELLNR
;
A
#
# COMPACT_ATOMS: atom_id res chain seq x y z
N MET A 1 -6.78 17.38 -19.98
CA MET A 1 -5.40 16.93 -19.68
C MET A 1 -5.08 15.60 -20.34
N GLN A 2 -5.71 14.45 -19.98
CA GLN A 2 -5.41 13.17 -20.64
C GLN A 2 -5.71 13.18 -22.16
N ARG A 3 -6.89 13.68 -22.57
CA ARG A 3 -7.22 13.84 -24.01
C ARG A 3 -6.27 14.75 -24.77
N ASP A 4 -5.72 15.77 -24.10
CA ASP A 4 -4.80 16.73 -24.73
C ASP A 4 -3.41 16.11 -24.90
N VAL A 5 -3.00 15.29 -23.94
CA VAL A 5 -1.79 14.45 -23.99
C VAL A 5 -1.92 13.41 -25.10
N ASP A 6 -3.04 12.69 -25.18
CA ASP A 6 -3.27 11.68 -26.20
C ASP A 6 -3.31 12.30 -27.62
N ASN A 7 -3.91 13.48 -27.75
CA ASN A 7 -3.94 14.24 -29.00
C ASN A 7 -2.53 14.72 -29.40
N PHE A 8 -1.74 15.21 -28.44
CA PHE A 8 -0.36 15.62 -28.69
C PHE A 8 0.52 14.43 -29.10
N GLN A 9 0.40 13.29 -28.43
CA GLN A 9 1.11 12.06 -28.81
C GLN A 9 0.73 11.57 -30.21
N GLY A 10 -0.57 11.63 -30.55
CA GLY A 10 -1.05 11.27 -31.89
C GLY A 10 -0.48 12.19 -32.98
N GLN A 11 -0.52 13.51 -32.76
CA GLN A 11 0.03 14.50 -33.70
C GLN A 11 1.55 14.39 -33.85
N PHE A 12 2.26 14.23 -32.73
CA PHE A 12 3.70 14.08 -32.71
C PHE A 12 4.14 12.78 -33.40
N GLY A 13 3.47 11.66 -33.13
CA GLY A 13 3.74 10.38 -33.79
C GLY A 13 3.49 10.43 -35.30
N SER A 14 2.44 11.13 -35.76
CA SER A 14 2.20 11.36 -37.18
C SER A 14 3.30 12.19 -37.82
N LEU A 15 3.71 13.28 -37.16
CA LEU A 15 4.77 14.17 -37.65
C LEU A 15 6.11 13.45 -37.76
N VAL A 16 6.47 12.63 -36.76
CA VAL A 16 7.70 11.83 -36.77
C VAL A 16 7.71 10.88 -37.98
N ARG A 17 6.61 10.17 -38.25
CA ARG A 17 6.53 9.28 -39.43
C ARG A 17 6.68 10.04 -40.74
N THR A 18 5.97 11.15 -40.92
CA THR A 18 6.03 11.94 -42.16
C THR A 18 7.44 12.46 -42.44
N ILE A 19 8.18 12.86 -41.41
CA ILE A 19 9.56 13.33 -41.58
C ILE A 19 10.50 12.13 -41.81
N GLU A 20 10.27 10.98 -41.17
CA GLU A 20 11.05 9.75 -41.41
C GLU A 20 10.97 9.32 -42.88
N ASP A 21 9.75 9.25 -43.43
CA ASP A 21 9.52 8.93 -44.85
C ASP A 21 10.26 9.91 -45.77
N ARG A 22 10.22 11.22 -45.43
CA ARG A 22 10.87 12.25 -46.23
C ARG A 22 12.41 12.20 -46.17
N VAL A 23 12.97 11.80 -45.02
CA VAL A 23 14.42 11.57 -44.90
C VAL A 23 14.83 10.37 -45.74
N ASP A 24 14.06 9.28 -45.72
CA ASP A 24 14.32 8.09 -46.54
C ASP A 24 14.23 8.40 -48.04
N ASP A 25 13.26 9.20 -48.47
CA ASP A 25 13.12 9.67 -49.85
C ASP A 25 14.33 10.49 -50.30
N LEU A 26 14.78 11.45 -49.49
CA LEU A 26 15.96 12.28 -49.80
C LEU A 26 17.23 11.43 -49.92
N VAL A 27 17.34 10.39 -49.11
CA VAL A 27 18.47 9.46 -49.13
C VAL A 27 18.43 8.55 -50.35
N ALA A 28 17.25 8.09 -50.74
CA ALA A 28 17.05 7.33 -51.97
C ALA A 28 17.38 8.18 -53.20
N GLN A 29 16.91 9.43 -53.23
CA GLN A 29 17.16 10.37 -54.31
C GLN A 29 18.67 10.67 -54.45
N ALA A 30 19.38 10.88 -53.35
CA ALA A 30 20.83 11.07 -53.37
C ALA A 30 21.60 9.87 -53.94
N LYS A 31 21.11 8.65 -53.72
CA LYS A 31 21.70 7.43 -54.28
C LYS A 31 21.48 7.33 -55.79
N VAL A 32 20.30 7.75 -56.27
CA VAL A 32 19.97 7.82 -57.71
C VAL A 32 20.81 8.90 -58.40
N ASP A 33 20.92 10.09 -57.81
CA ASP A 33 21.74 11.18 -58.35
C ASP A 33 23.21 10.73 -58.53
N ARG A 34 23.75 9.96 -57.58
CA ARG A 34 25.11 9.40 -57.67
C ARG A 34 25.27 8.43 -58.85
N GLN A 35 24.26 7.62 -59.16
CA GLN A 35 24.29 6.71 -60.30
C GLN A 35 24.20 7.46 -61.63
N LEU A 36 23.36 8.51 -61.70
CA LEU A 36 23.22 9.36 -62.89
C LEU A 36 24.50 10.14 -63.19
N GLN A 37 25.27 10.51 -62.16
CA GLN A 37 26.49 11.29 -62.33
C GLN A 37 27.69 10.46 -62.80
N GLN A 38 27.77 9.18 -62.42
CA GLN A 38 28.73 8.23 -63.02
C GLN A 38 28.56 8.13 -64.55
N LEU A 39 27.37 8.48 -65.04
CA LEU A 39 27.03 8.50 -66.46
C LEU A 39 27.27 9.88 -67.12
N ASN A 40 27.43 10.98 -66.35
CA ASN A 40 27.66 12.33 -66.89
C ASN A 40 28.34 13.30 -65.89
N PRO A 41 29.65 13.59 -66.01
CA PRO A 41 30.39 14.39 -65.04
C PRO A 41 30.31 15.91 -65.33
N GLN A 42 29.29 16.59 -64.81
CA GLN A 42 29.19 18.07 -64.87
C GLN A 42 29.41 18.78 -63.53
N GLU A 43 29.30 18.08 -62.39
CA GLU A 43 29.47 18.69 -61.06
C GLU A 43 30.85 18.34 -60.47
N THR A 44 31.45 19.29 -59.76
CA THR A 44 32.78 19.13 -59.15
C THR A 44 32.73 18.19 -57.94
N GLU A 45 33.82 17.45 -57.70
CA GLU A 45 33.96 16.50 -56.59
C GLU A 45 33.73 17.15 -55.21
N ALA A 46 34.07 18.43 -55.05
CA ALA A 46 33.84 19.21 -53.84
C ALA A 46 32.35 19.39 -53.52
N VAL A 47 31.52 19.75 -54.51
CA VAL A 47 30.06 19.92 -54.33
C VAL A 47 29.40 18.61 -53.90
N TRP A 48 29.93 17.49 -54.36
CA TRP A 48 29.46 16.16 -53.96
C TRP A 48 29.86 15.76 -52.56
N SER A 49 31.10 16.03 -52.17
CA SER A 49 31.54 15.84 -50.79
C SER A 49 30.63 16.63 -49.83
N ASP A 50 30.31 17.88 -50.16
CA ASP A 50 29.41 18.73 -49.37
C ASP A 50 27.97 18.20 -49.34
N LYS A 51 27.43 17.75 -50.48
CA LYS A 51 26.09 17.11 -50.54
C LYS A 51 26.05 15.82 -49.71
N GLN A 52 27.11 15.04 -49.72
CA GLN A 52 27.17 13.78 -48.96
C GLN A 52 27.36 14.02 -47.46
N ASN A 53 28.16 15.01 -47.08
CA ASN A 53 28.34 15.42 -45.69
C ASN A 53 27.04 15.99 -45.11
N SER A 54 26.32 16.84 -45.86
CA SER A 54 25.02 17.39 -45.44
C SER A 54 23.95 16.31 -45.30
N LEU A 55 23.90 15.33 -46.20
CA LEU A 55 23.00 14.18 -46.06
C LEU A 55 23.35 13.28 -44.86
N ALA A 56 24.63 13.06 -44.59
CA ALA A 56 25.08 12.31 -43.42
C ALA A 56 24.71 13.03 -42.12
N ALA A 57 24.88 14.36 -42.08
CA ALA A 57 24.46 15.21 -40.97
C ALA A 57 22.93 15.13 -40.76
N LEU A 58 22.14 15.26 -41.83
CA LEU A 58 20.67 15.15 -41.76
C LEU A 58 20.22 13.80 -41.20
N LYS A 59 20.83 12.68 -41.64
CA LYS A 59 20.55 11.35 -41.10
C LYS A 59 20.87 11.26 -39.60
N SER A 60 22.01 11.81 -39.19
CA SER A 60 22.44 11.81 -37.79
C SER A 60 21.51 12.64 -36.91
N ASP A 61 21.17 13.85 -37.35
CA ASP A 61 20.22 14.74 -36.66
C ASP A 61 18.83 14.09 -36.57
N TRP A 62 18.38 13.42 -37.63
CA TRP A 62 17.10 12.70 -37.62
C TRP A 62 17.09 11.54 -36.63
N ALA A 63 18.17 10.76 -36.57
CA ALA A 63 18.32 9.69 -35.58
C ALA A 63 18.26 10.25 -34.15
N ARG A 64 18.85 11.43 -33.92
CA ARG A 64 18.79 12.14 -32.63
C ARG A 64 17.36 12.57 -32.29
N VAL A 65 16.61 13.14 -33.24
CA VAL A 65 15.20 13.51 -33.04
C VAL A 65 14.35 12.27 -32.72
N LYS A 66 14.55 11.16 -33.42
CA LYS A 66 13.86 9.89 -33.14
C LYS A 66 14.16 9.36 -31.74
N ASN A 67 15.40 9.49 -31.27
CA ASN A 67 15.77 9.10 -29.90
C ASN A 67 15.12 10.04 -28.86
N LEU A 68 15.12 11.36 -29.10
CA LEU A 68 14.41 12.31 -28.23
C LEU A 68 12.91 12.05 -28.17
N ALA A 69 12.28 11.68 -29.28
CA ALA A 69 10.87 11.26 -29.33
C ALA A 69 10.61 10.05 -28.42
N LYS A 70 11.44 9.00 -28.50
CA LYS A 70 11.35 7.84 -27.60
C LYS A 70 11.55 8.21 -26.13
N CYS A 71 12.46 9.15 -25.84
CA CYS A 71 12.65 9.65 -24.48
C CYS A 71 11.37 10.33 -23.98
N LEU A 72 10.79 11.20 -24.79
CA LEU A 72 9.55 11.90 -24.44
C LEU A 72 8.42 10.92 -24.12
N ASP A 73 8.21 9.91 -24.97
CA ASP A 73 7.18 8.88 -24.74
C ASP A 73 7.37 8.18 -23.37
N ARG A 74 8.60 7.78 -23.05
CA ARG A 74 8.90 7.15 -21.73
C ARG A 74 8.72 8.11 -20.57
N GLN A 75 9.13 9.37 -20.70
CA GLN A 75 8.94 10.38 -19.65
C GLN A 75 7.45 10.64 -19.40
N MET A 76 6.63 10.67 -20.45
CA MET A 76 5.18 10.79 -20.33
C MET A 76 4.56 9.57 -19.65
N GLU A 77 5.04 8.36 -19.97
CA GLU A 77 4.63 7.14 -19.27
C GLU A 77 4.98 7.19 -17.77
N HIS A 78 6.21 7.58 -17.43
CA HIS A 78 6.64 7.75 -16.04
C HIS A 78 5.82 8.80 -15.29
N GLN A 79 5.53 9.93 -15.94
CA GLN A 79 4.71 11.00 -15.35
C GLN A 79 3.25 10.56 -15.15
N SER A 80 2.68 9.83 -16.11
CA SER A 80 1.34 9.26 -16.00
C SER A 80 1.25 8.28 -14.83
N ASN A 81 2.19 7.33 -14.74
CA ASN A 81 2.27 6.36 -13.66
C ASN A 81 2.42 7.04 -12.29
N TYR A 82 3.25 8.08 -12.21
CA TYR A 82 3.43 8.89 -11.01
C TYR A 82 2.10 9.52 -10.55
N HIS A 83 1.42 10.26 -11.42
CA HIS A 83 0.17 10.93 -11.05
C HIS A 83 -0.97 9.95 -10.74
N LEU A 84 -1.08 8.87 -11.51
CA LEU A 84 -2.05 7.82 -11.26
C LEU A 84 -1.85 7.20 -9.88
N PHE A 85 -0.60 6.95 -9.48
CA PHE A 85 -0.28 6.41 -8.17
C PHE A 85 -0.74 7.35 -7.03
N TYR A 86 -0.46 8.65 -7.12
CA TYR A 86 -0.93 9.62 -6.11
C TYR A 86 -2.46 9.68 -6.03
N GLN A 87 -3.15 9.60 -7.17
CA GLN A 87 -4.59 9.56 -7.20
C GLN A 87 -5.11 8.29 -6.51
N THR A 88 -4.55 7.13 -6.84
CA THR A 88 -4.90 5.85 -6.20
C THR A 88 -4.67 5.89 -4.69
N LEU A 89 -3.55 6.47 -4.24
CA LEU A 89 -3.25 6.62 -2.81
C LEU A 89 -4.32 7.46 -2.09
N LYS A 90 -4.72 8.58 -2.69
CA LYS A 90 -5.78 9.45 -2.13
C LYS A 90 -7.13 8.74 -2.09
N GLU A 91 -7.47 8.00 -3.14
CA GLU A 91 -8.71 7.21 -3.21
C GLU A 91 -8.72 6.10 -2.16
N TYR A 92 -7.58 5.42 -1.94
CA TYR A 92 -7.43 4.38 -0.93
C TYR A 92 -7.63 4.95 0.47
N GLN A 93 -6.99 6.08 0.79
CA GLN A 93 -7.14 6.71 2.08
C GLN A 93 -8.60 7.14 2.33
N SER A 94 -9.22 7.83 1.38
CA SER A 94 -10.63 8.26 1.52
C SER A 94 -11.60 7.08 1.66
N SER A 95 -11.37 6.00 0.89
CA SER A 95 -12.20 4.80 0.94
C SER A 95 -12.03 4.02 2.25
N LEU A 96 -10.80 3.96 2.78
CA LEU A 96 -10.49 3.39 4.08
C LEU A 96 -11.24 4.15 5.19
N GLU A 97 -11.05 5.47 5.25
CA GLU A 97 -11.68 6.33 6.25
C GLU A 97 -13.22 6.19 6.22
N ALA A 98 -13.82 6.19 5.01
CA ALA A 98 -15.26 6.00 4.84
C ALA A 98 -15.75 4.63 5.31
N ALA A 99 -15.01 3.55 5.01
CA ALA A 99 -15.38 2.21 5.42
C ALA A 99 -15.36 2.05 6.95
N PHE A 100 -14.29 2.50 7.62
CA PHE A 100 -14.18 2.41 9.08
C PHE A 100 -15.11 3.40 9.80
N ALA A 101 -15.38 4.58 9.22
CA ALA A 101 -16.41 5.48 9.73
C ALA A 101 -17.80 4.81 9.72
N SER A 102 -18.17 4.14 8.63
CA SER A 102 -19.43 3.40 8.53
C SER A 102 -19.56 2.35 9.64
N PHE A 103 -18.54 1.50 9.85
CA PHE A 103 -18.53 0.53 10.94
C PHE A 103 -18.69 1.17 12.32
N ARG A 104 -17.95 2.24 12.60
CA ARG A 104 -18.05 2.96 13.89
C ARG A 104 -19.44 3.54 14.12
N THR A 105 -20.04 4.17 13.11
CA THR A 105 -21.40 4.72 13.22
C THR A 105 -22.46 3.64 13.43
N ALA A 106 -22.32 2.50 12.76
CA ALA A 106 -23.22 1.36 12.93
C ALA A 106 -23.18 0.78 14.36
N LEU A 107 -21.98 0.73 14.96
CA LEU A 107 -21.76 0.25 16.34
C LEU A 107 -22.20 1.26 17.40
N ALA A 108 -21.84 2.54 17.25
CA ALA A 108 -22.12 3.58 18.24
C ALA A 108 -23.62 3.91 18.37
N GLY A 109 -24.42 3.66 17.32
CA GLY A 109 -25.86 3.93 17.30
C GLY A 109 -26.75 2.87 17.95
N GLN A 110 -26.19 1.74 18.41
CA GLN A 110 -26.99 0.63 18.93
C GLN A 110 -27.32 0.79 20.41
N ASN A 111 -28.61 0.65 20.75
CA ASN A 111 -29.09 0.46 22.11
C ASN A 111 -29.48 -1.00 22.28
N PHE A 112 -28.57 -1.81 22.84
CA PHE A 112 -28.79 -3.24 23.02
C PHE A 112 -29.88 -3.52 24.07
N SER A 113 -30.85 -4.33 23.71
CA SER A 113 -31.85 -4.89 24.62
C SER A 113 -31.43 -6.25 25.17
N GLY A 114 -30.41 -6.90 24.60
CA GLY A 114 -29.89 -8.19 25.06
C GLY A 114 -30.52 -9.39 24.36
N THR A 115 -31.06 -9.20 23.15
CA THR A 115 -31.75 -10.25 22.40
C THR A 115 -30.79 -11.11 21.58
N LYS A 116 -31.23 -12.32 21.19
CA LYS A 116 -30.43 -13.23 20.36
C LYS A 116 -30.10 -12.67 18.97
N ASP A 117 -31.02 -11.89 18.40
CA ASP A 117 -30.83 -11.28 17.07
C ASP A 117 -29.77 -10.18 17.10
N GLU A 118 -29.74 -9.36 18.16
CA GLU A 118 -28.68 -8.36 18.38
C GLU A 118 -27.31 -9.00 18.56
N ALA A 119 -27.25 -10.14 19.27
CA ALA A 119 -26.03 -10.90 19.44
C ALA A 119 -25.52 -11.44 18.10
N LYS A 120 -26.42 -11.96 17.26
CA LYS A 120 -26.08 -12.45 15.92
C LYS A 120 -25.59 -11.30 15.03
N TRP A 121 -26.27 -10.16 15.08
CA TRP A 121 -25.85 -8.96 14.38
C TRP A 121 -24.44 -8.51 14.79
N LEU A 122 -24.14 -8.45 16.10
CA LEU A 122 -22.82 -8.05 16.58
C LEU A 122 -21.72 -9.03 16.14
N PHE A 123 -22.02 -10.33 16.14
CA PHE A 123 -21.12 -11.34 15.59
C PHE A 123 -20.84 -11.10 14.10
N GLU A 124 -21.88 -10.87 13.29
CA GLU A 124 -21.75 -10.59 11.86
C GLU A 124 -20.95 -9.30 11.60
N GLN A 125 -21.14 -8.26 12.42
CA GLN A 125 -20.32 -7.04 12.34
C GLN A 125 -18.84 -7.31 12.60
N MET A 126 -18.52 -8.09 13.65
CA MET A 126 -17.14 -8.48 13.94
C MET A 126 -16.50 -9.30 12.81
N GLN A 127 -17.25 -10.23 12.21
CA GLN A 127 -16.79 -11.01 11.05
C GLN A 127 -16.54 -10.14 9.82
N SER A 128 -17.46 -9.22 9.54
CA SER A 128 -17.35 -8.26 8.45
C SER A 128 -16.11 -7.38 8.64
N LEU A 129 -15.85 -6.93 9.88
CA LEU A 129 -14.67 -6.15 10.23
C LEU A 129 -13.37 -6.92 9.98
N ILE A 130 -13.26 -8.18 10.43
CA ILE A 130 -12.07 -9.03 10.17
C ILE A 130 -11.82 -9.09 8.65
N THR A 131 -12.86 -9.41 7.89
CA THR A 131 -12.76 -9.57 6.43
C THR A 131 -12.32 -8.27 5.76
N ALA A 132 -12.93 -7.14 6.13
CA ALA A 132 -12.60 -5.82 5.58
C ALA A 132 -11.15 -5.43 5.89
N VAL A 133 -10.71 -5.64 7.13
CA VAL A 133 -9.34 -5.34 7.55
C VAL A 133 -8.32 -6.16 6.77
N LEU A 134 -8.53 -7.47 6.62
CA LEU A 134 -7.61 -8.34 5.88
C LEU A 134 -7.52 -7.93 4.39
N GLN A 135 -8.65 -7.56 3.79
CA GLN A 135 -8.67 -7.04 2.42
C GLN A 135 -7.91 -5.71 2.30
N TRP A 136 -8.12 -4.79 3.25
CA TRP A 136 -7.39 -3.51 3.29
C TRP A 136 -5.89 -3.70 3.50
N TRP A 137 -5.50 -4.62 4.38
CA TRP A 137 -4.10 -4.98 4.60
C TRP A 137 -3.45 -5.45 3.29
N GLN A 138 -4.05 -6.42 2.59
CA GLN A 138 -3.51 -6.89 1.30
C GLN A 138 -3.40 -5.77 0.25
N ARG A 139 -4.40 -4.88 0.19
CA ARG A 139 -4.39 -3.73 -0.72
C ARG A 139 -3.26 -2.75 -0.40
N ILE A 140 -3.03 -2.44 0.87
CA ILE A 140 -1.96 -1.56 1.32
C ILE A 140 -0.59 -2.18 1.06
N ASP A 141 -0.41 -3.48 1.29
CA ASP A 141 0.86 -4.15 0.98
C ASP A 141 1.18 -4.13 -0.52
N SER A 142 0.17 -4.34 -1.37
CA SER A 142 0.31 -4.17 -2.82
C SER A 142 0.70 -2.73 -3.19
N LEU A 143 0.04 -1.73 -2.59
CA LEU A 143 0.34 -0.32 -2.80
C LEU A 143 1.79 0.01 -2.43
N ILE A 144 2.28 -0.51 -1.30
CA ILE A 144 3.66 -0.30 -0.85
C ILE A 144 4.66 -0.98 -1.79
N ILE A 145 4.37 -2.17 -2.30
CA ILE A 145 5.22 -2.82 -3.31
C ILE A 145 5.25 -1.99 -4.61
N GLN A 146 4.11 -1.44 -5.02
CA GLN A 146 4.02 -0.57 -6.20
C GLN A 146 4.77 0.75 -6.00
N SER A 147 4.73 1.35 -4.81
CA SER A 147 5.45 2.59 -4.48
C SER A 147 6.95 2.50 -4.79
N ARG A 148 7.55 1.31 -4.62
CA ARG A 148 8.97 1.06 -4.88
C ARG A 148 9.38 1.20 -6.35
N LYS A 149 8.40 1.21 -7.26
CA LYS A 149 8.63 1.33 -8.71
C LYS A 149 8.36 2.74 -9.24
N VAL A 150 7.81 3.63 -8.42
CA VAL A 150 7.48 4.99 -8.81
C VAL A 150 8.74 5.85 -8.79
N LEU A 151 9.06 6.48 -9.93
CA LEU A 151 10.25 7.32 -10.06
C LEU A 151 10.02 8.71 -9.43
N PRO A 152 11.07 9.35 -8.88
CA PRO A 152 10.98 10.66 -8.25
C PRO A 152 10.87 11.78 -9.29
N MET A 153 9.65 11.99 -9.81
CA MET A 153 9.40 13.01 -10.83
C MET A 153 9.58 14.43 -10.31
N ALA A 154 9.29 14.67 -9.02
CA ALA A 154 9.46 15.97 -8.37
C ALA A 154 10.94 16.40 -8.31
N ALA A 155 11.87 15.45 -8.19
CA ALA A 155 13.31 15.72 -8.16
C ALA A 155 13.85 16.29 -9.48
N ARG A 156 13.06 16.24 -10.57
CA ARG A 156 13.42 16.85 -11.86
C ARG A 156 13.14 18.36 -11.93
N LEU A 157 12.36 18.91 -11.00
CA LEU A 157 11.84 20.28 -11.06
C LEU A 157 12.75 21.31 -10.38
N GLY A 158 13.74 20.88 -9.60
CA GLY A 158 14.66 21.75 -8.87
C GLY A 158 16.10 21.25 -8.88
N PRO A 159 17.03 22.05 -8.35
CA PRO A 159 18.42 21.64 -8.18
C PRO A 159 18.50 20.45 -7.21
N LEU A 160 19.40 19.52 -7.49
CA LEU A 160 19.66 18.38 -6.62
C LEU A 160 20.59 18.79 -5.45
N ASP A 161 20.21 18.46 -4.22
CA ASP A 161 21.07 18.66 -3.05
C ASP A 161 22.26 17.68 -3.00
N MET A 162 22.08 16.50 -3.60
CA MET A 162 23.06 15.42 -3.65
C MET A 162 22.99 14.68 -4.97
N LYS A 163 24.12 14.09 -5.39
CA LYS A 163 24.16 13.23 -6.58
C LYS A 163 23.16 12.07 -6.45
N ARG A 164 22.38 11.82 -7.50
CA ARG A 164 21.36 10.75 -7.52
C ARG A 164 21.63 9.73 -8.61
N PRO A 165 21.33 8.44 -8.39
CA PRO A 165 21.42 7.45 -9.46
C PRO A 165 20.38 7.74 -10.54
N GLY A 166 20.74 7.47 -11.79
CA GLY A 166 19.91 7.68 -12.95
C GLY A 166 20.20 6.64 -14.03
N LYS A 167 19.32 6.57 -15.01
CA LYS A 167 19.44 5.69 -16.17
C LYS A 167 19.28 6.47 -17.45
N VAL A 168 20.12 6.14 -18.42
CA VAL A 168 20.01 6.68 -19.78
C VAL A 168 18.85 5.99 -20.49
N LEU A 169 17.96 6.75 -21.13
CA LEU A 169 16.78 6.20 -21.81
C LEU A 169 17.07 5.74 -23.24
N VAL A 170 18.05 6.34 -23.92
CA VAL A 170 18.35 6.06 -25.32
C VAL A 170 19.85 6.02 -25.56
N ASP A 171 20.27 5.35 -26.61
CA ASP A 171 21.66 5.36 -27.01
C ASP A 171 22.08 6.80 -27.35
N PHE A 172 23.17 7.23 -26.72
CA PHE A 172 23.72 8.57 -26.87
C PHE A 172 25.21 8.48 -27.18
N GLU A 173 25.60 9.00 -28.34
CA GLU A 173 26.98 8.97 -28.79
C GLU A 173 27.52 10.41 -28.89
N THR A 174 28.65 10.64 -28.24
CA THR A 174 29.46 11.84 -28.35
C THR A 174 30.83 11.44 -28.92
N LYS A 175 31.61 12.41 -29.39
CA LYS A 175 32.98 12.17 -29.91
C LYS A 175 33.88 11.42 -28.91
N GLU A 176 33.62 11.57 -27.62
CA GLU A 176 34.45 11.07 -26.53
C GLU A 176 33.84 9.87 -25.79
N LEU A 177 32.51 9.68 -25.87
CA LEU A 177 31.79 8.71 -25.06
C LEU A 177 30.56 8.17 -25.78
N THR A 178 30.35 6.87 -25.70
CA THR A 178 29.12 6.19 -26.14
C THR A 178 28.40 5.62 -24.93
N LEU A 179 27.15 6.03 -24.73
CA LEU A 179 26.24 5.55 -23.69
C LEU A 179 25.12 4.75 -24.34
N LYS A 180 24.80 3.60 -23.76
CA LYS A 180 23.70 2.76 -24.22
C LYS A 180 22.45 3.00 -23.39
N ALA A 181 21.30 2.69 -23.97
CA ALA A 181 20.04 2.69 -23.26
C ALA A 181 20.10 1.74 -22.04
N ASN A 182 19.62 2.22 -20.91
CA ASN A 182 19.66 1.64 -19.57
C ASN A 182 21.03 1.61 -18.87
N ASP A 183 22.05 2.29 -19.42
CA ASP A 183 23.31 2.47 -18.68
C ASP A 183 23.05 3.27 -17.39
N ASP A 184 23.65 2.79 -16.30
CA ASP A 184 23.60 3.45 -15.00
C ASP A 184 24.54 4.67 -14.99
N VAL A 185 24.02 5.80 -14.53
CA VAL A 185 24.74 7.07 -14.42
C VAL A 185 24.40 7.74 -13.08
N PHE A 186 25.21 8.70 -12.66
CA PHE A 186 24.92 9.56 -11.52
C PHE A 186 24.58 10.96 -12.01
N VAL A 187 23.40 11.46 -11.69
CA VAL A 187 23.00 12.85 -11.95
C VAL A 187 23.64 13.73 -10.90
N VAL A 188 24.51 14.65 -11.34
CA VAL A 188 25.31 15.53 -10.48
C VAL A 188 24.66 16.90 -10.37
N ASP A 189 24.29 17.48 -11.52
CA ASP A 189 23.72 18.83 -11.57
C ASP A 189 22.51 18.91 -12.50
N THR A 190 21.43 19.52 -12.00
CA THR A 190 20.15 19.75 -12.68
C THR A 190 19.80 21.24 -12.76
N SER A 191 20.78 22.13 -12.55
CA SER A 191 20.58 23.59 -12.57
C SER A 191 20.07 24.10 -13.92
N ASP A 192 20.54 23.52 -15.01
CA ASP A 192 19.97 23.76 -16.35
C ASP A 192 18.82 22.76 -16.59
N ARG A 193 17.66 23.28 -17.01
CA ARG A 193 16.45 22.48 -17.23
C ARG A 193 16.57 21.59 -18.46
N ASP A 194 17.30 22.04 -19.48
CA ASP A 194 17.37 21.37 -20.78
C ASP A 194 18.56 20.43 -20.87
N SER A 195 19.64 20.73 -20.15
CA SER A 195 20.87 19.93 -20.13
C SER A 195 21.34 19.63 -18.71
N TRP A 196 21.56 18.36 -18.38
CA TRP A 196 22.01 17.91 -17.07
C TRP A 196 23.44 17.41 -17.11
N THR A 197 24.18 17.63 -16.03
CA THR A 197 25.53 17.07 -15.88
C THR A 197 25.42 15.71 -15.20
N VAL A 198 25.89 14.67 -15.88
CA VAL A 198 25.91 13.30 -15.38
C VAL A 198 27.33 12.74 -15.34
N GLU A 199 27.58 11.91 -14.35
CA GLU A 199 28.82 11.17 -14.18
C GLU A 199 28.57 9.70 -14.50
N THR A 200 29.39 9.13 -15.36
CA THR A 200 29.34 7.69 -15.67
C THR A 200 29.89 6.85 -14.52
N THR A 201 29.62 5.55 -14.52
CA THR A 201 30.25 4.59 -13.57
C THR A 201 31.79 4.54 -13.65
N ARG A 202 32.38 5.16 -14.68
CA ARG A 202 33.83 5.30 -14.87
C ARG A 202 34.39 6.64 -14.38
N GLY A 203 33.56 7.48 -13.75
CA GLY A 203 33.96 8.79 -13.23
C GLY A 203 34.07 9.90 -14.29
N GLN A 204 33.62 9.67 -15.52
CA GLN A 204 33.62 10.70 -16.57
C GLN A 204 32.34 11.53 -16.49
N SER A 205 32.49 12.85 -16.41
CA SER A 205 31.39 13.81 -16.41
C SER A 205 31.03 14.26 -17.83
N ILE A 206 29.76 14.15 -18.19
CA ILE A 206 29.22 14.54 -19.50
C ILE A 206 27.91 15.30 -19.34
N SER A 207 27.65 16.24 -20.24
CA SER A 207 26.37 16.95 -20.31
C SER A 207 25.43 16.24 -21.28
N LEU A 208 24.24 15.89 -20.82
CA LEU A 208 23.20 15.20 -21.60
C LEU A 208 21.88 15.95 -21.52
N PRO A 209 21.03 15.91 -22.57
CA PRO A 209 19.69 16.46 -22.49
C PRO A 209 18.89 15.84 -21.34
N SER A 210 18.21 16.66 -20.55
CA SER A 210 17.50 16.23 -19.34
C SER A 210 16.44 15.15 -19.63
N MET A 211 15.79 15.22 -20.79
CA MET A 211 14.79 14.22 -21.22
C MET A 211 15.38 12.83 -21.43
N CYS A 212 16.68 12.71 -21.73
CA CYS A 212 17.35 11.44 -21.98
C CYS A 212 17.70 10.68 -20.70
N ILE A 213 17.49 11.28 -19.53
CA ILE A 213 17.85 10.71 -18.22
C ILE A 213 16.59 10.47 -17.41
N ALA A 214 16.45 9.28 -16.83
CA ALA A 214 15.47 8.99 -15.79
C ALA A 214 16.19 8.89 -14.44
N ILE A 215 15.77 9.68 -13.45
CA ILE A 215 16.27 9.56 -12.08
C ILE A 215 15.78 8.21 -11.55
N SER A 216 16.70 7.38 -11.08
CA SER A 216 16.43 6.04 -10.57
C SER A 216 16.13 6.07 -9.08
N GLY A 217 15.50 5.00 -8.62
CA GLY A 217 15.10 4.81 -7.24
C GLY A 217 13.62 5.11 -7.02
N PRO A 218 13.07 4.62 -5.90
CA PRO A 218 11.72 4.94 -5.52
C PRO A 218 11.64 6.40 -5.06
N ASP A 219 10.52 7.05 -5.32
CA ASP A 219 10.26 8.37 -4.75
C ASP A 219 10.09 8.25 -3.22
N PRO A 220 10.95 8.93 -2.42
CA PRO A 220 10.90 8.84 -0.97
C PRO A 220 9.57 9.37 -0.41
N GLU A 221 9.00 10.42 -1.01
CA GLU A 221 7.73 10.99 -0.58
C GLU A 221 6.56 10.03 -0.87
N VAL A 222 6.60 9.37 -2.02
CA VAL A 222 5.61 8.34 -2.37
C VAL A 222 5.69 7.16 -1.41
N MET A 223 6.90 6.73 -1.05
CA MET A 223 7.11 5.62 -0.12
C MET A 223 6.62 5.98 1.28
N GLU A 224 7.00 7.15 1.79
CA GLU A 224 6.57 7.66 3.10
C GLU A 224 5.04 7.76 3.17
N ARG A 225 4.41 8.36 2.15
CA ARG A 225 2.94 8.44 2.09
C ARG A 225 2.29 7.06 2.03
N SER A 226 2.87 6.11 1.30
CA SER A 226 2.34 4.74 1.23
C SER A 226 2.42 4.03 2.59
N LEU A 227 3.50 4.24 3.35
CA LEU A 227 3.64 3.74 4.71
C LEU A 227 2.69 4.46 5.68
N SER A 228 2.43 5.75 5.47
CA SER A 228 1.45 6.49 6.29
C SER A 228 0.04 5.89 6.19
N VAL A 229 -0.37 5.38 5.02
CA VAL A 229 -1.67 4.69 4.86
C VAL A 229 -1.75 3.43 5.75
N ARG A 230 -0.65 2.71 5.94
CA ARG A 230 -0.56 1.58 6.87
C ARG A 230 -0.80 2.03 8.32
N THR A 231 -0.22 3.16 8.71
CA THR A 231 -0.46 3.74 10.04
C THR A 231 -1.90 4.21 10.23
N PHE A 232 -2.53 4.74 9.18
CA PHE A 232 -3.95 5.13 9.21
C PHE A 232 -4.86 3.92 9.42
N LEU A 233 -4.62 2.80 8.71
CA LEU A 233 -5.40 1.56 8.94
C LEU A 233 -5.26 1.09 10.39
N LEU A 234 -4.05 1.12 10.98
CA LEU A 234 -3.88 0.77 12.38
C LEU A 234 -4.71 1.66 13.31
N ALA A 235 -4.66 2.97 13.09
CA ALA A 235 -5.39 3.94 13.91
C ALA A 235 -6.92 3.78 13.80
N ASP A 236 -7.45 3.65 12.58
CA ASP A 236 -8.88 3.46 12.36
C ASP A 236 -9.36 2.10 12.87
N TRP A 237 -8.56 1.04 12.70
CA TRP A 237 -8.88 -0.27 13.27
C TRP A 237 -8.89 -0.22 14.80
N THR A 238 -7.89 0.40 15.43
CA THR A 238 -7.89 0.61 16.89
C THR A 238 -9.15 1.33 17.34
N ALA A 239 -9.55 2.42 16.66
CA ALA A 239 -10.77 3.14 17.00
C ALA A 239 -12.03 2.26 16.88
N THR A 240 -12.15 1.48 15.81
CA THR A 240 -13.29 0.56 15.62
C THR A 240 -13.30 -0.57 16.65
N LEU A 241 -12.14 -1.11 17.05
CA LEU A 241 -12.07 -2.11 18.12
C LEU A 241 -12.56 -1.59 19.46
N ARG A 242 -12.38 -0.29 19.72
CA ARG A 242 -12.93 0.35 20.93
C ARG A 242 -14.45 0.40 20.86
N GLU A 243 -15.02 0.75 19.71
CA GLU A 243 -16.48 0.75 19.52
C GLU A 243 -17.08 -0.66 19.59
N VAL A 244 -16.40 -1.68 19.05
CA VAL A 244 -16.80 -3.09 19.23
C VAL A 244 -16.76 -3.47 20.70
N GLY A 245 -15.71 -3.08 21.42
CA GLY A 245 -15.60 -3.29 22.87
C GLY A 245 -16.76 -2.65 23.64
N ARG A 246 -17.09 -1.38 23.35
CA ARG A 246 -18.23 -0.68 23.94
C ARG A 246 -19.55 -1.40 23.67
N ALA A 247 -19.77 -1.80 22.42
CA ALA A 247 -20.97 -2.52 22.01
C ALA A 247 -21.08 -3.86 22.75
N LEU A 248 -19.99 -4.61 22.87
CA LEU A 248 -19.94 -5.87 23.60
C LEU A 248 -20.24 -5.67 25.09
N VAL A 249 -19.64 -4.66 25.75
CA VAL A 249 -19.93 -4.34 27.15
C VAL A 249 -21.41 -3.98 27.35
N SER A 250 -21.95 -3.13 26.47
CA SER A 250 -23.35 -2.73 26.54
C SER A 250 -24.28 -3.91 26.34
N PHE A 251 -24.01 -4.78 25.37
CA PHE A 251 -24.78 -6.00 25.14
C PHE A 251 -24.75 -6.93 26.35
N THR A 252 -23.56 -7.23 26.89
CA THR A 252 -23.39 -8.09 28.06
C THR A 252 -24.15 -7.55 29.28
N LEU A 253 -24.08 -6.24 29.54
CA LEU A 253 -24.82 -5.60 30.63
C LEU A 253 -26.34 -5.63 30.42
N SER A 254 -26.81 -5.57 29.17
CA SER A 254 -28.24 -5.69 28.84
C SER A 254 -28.76 -7.12 29.03
N VAL A 255 -28.01 -8.13 28.57
CA VAL A 255 -28.31 -9.56 28.85
C VAL A 255 -28.38 -9.79 30.36
N PHE A 256 -27.43 -9.22 31.10
CA PHE A 256 -27.42 -9.30 32.56
C PHE A 256 -28.65 -8.65 33.21
N ARG A 257 -29.05 -7.46 32.73
CA ARG A 257 -30.26 -6.78 33.23
C ARG A 257 -31.51 -7.63 33.00
N LEU A 258 -31.63 -8.28 31.83
CA LEU A 258 -32.75 -9.16 31.50
C LEU A 258 -32.80 -10.39 32.41
N ALA A 259 -31.66 -11.04 32.65
CA ALA A 259 -31.56 -12.19 33.54
C ALA A 259 -32.10 -11.86 34.95
N ARG A 260 -31.76 -10.67 35.47
CA ARG A 260 -32.24 -10.19 36.78
C ARG A 260 -33.72 -9.88 36.82
N THR A 261 -34.33 -9.42 35.71
CA THR A 261 -35.77 -9.10 35.67
C THR A 261 -36.66 -10.30 35.42
N ALA A 262 -36.12 -11.38 34.85
CA ALA A 262 -36.84 -12.60 34.53
C ALA A 262 -37.22 -13.43 35.79
N GLU A 263 -36.66 -13.14 36.96
CA GLU A 263 -37.05 -13.76 38.24
C GLU A 263 -38.50 -13.41 38.68
N VAL A 264 -39.17 -12.42 38.08
CA VAL A 264 -40.41 -11.87 38.65
C VAL A 264 -41.71 -12.45 38.07
N ASP A 265 -41.78 -12.96 36.84
CA ASP A 265 -43.00 -13.62 36.34
C ASP A 265 -42.74 -14.26 34.95
N LEU A 266 -42.57 -15.59 34.86
CA LEU A 266 -42.97 -16.50 33.74
C LEU A 266 -42.29 -17.88 33.89
N PRO A 267 -42.96 -19.00 33.54
CA PRO A 267 -42.31 -20.29 33.39
C PRO A 267 -41.55 -20.35 32.04
N THR A 268 -40.67 -21.35 31.90
CA THR A 268 -40.11 -21.94 30.65
C THR A 268 -38.61 -21.69 30.41
N GLU A 269 -37.81 -22.75 30.54
CA GLU A 269 -36.52 -23.16 29.91
C GLU A 269 -35.38 -22.17 29.56
N ASP A 270 -35.58 -20.84 29.59
CA ASP A 270 -34.58 -19.81 29.24
C ASP A 270 -34.14 -18.96 30.46
N SER A 271 -34.48 -19.39 31.68
CA SER A 271 -34.10 -18.72 32.94
C SER A 271 -32.58 -18.81 33.14
N LEU A 272 -31.90 -17.70 32.93
CA LEU A 272 -30.48 -17.51 33.21
C LEU A 272 -30.24 -17.50 34.73
N ASP A 273 -29.55 -18.53 35.25
CA ASP A 273 -29.03 -18.47 36.62
C ASP A 273 -27.88 -17.46 36.69
N GLY A 274 -28.00 -16.48 37.58
CA GLY A 274 -26.98 -15.43 37.78
C GLY A 274 -25.57 -15.98 38.07
N ARG A 275 -25.46 -17.23 38.54
CA ARG A 275 -24.20 -17.94 38.79
C ARG A 275 -23.41 -18.28 37.52
N GLU A 276 -24.09 -18.48 36.38
CA GLU A 276 -23.41 -18.81 35.11
C GLU A 276 -22.89 -17.55 34.37
N LEU A 277 -23.44 -16.37 34.70
CA LEU A 277 -23.09 -15.10 34.08
C LEU A 277 -21.91 -14.39 34.76
N GLU A 278 -21.72 -14.61 36.06
CA GLU A 278 -20.61 -14.04 36.83
C GLU A 278 -19.22 -14.36 36.24
N PRO A 279 -18.85 -15.62 35.92
CA PRO A 279 -17.53 -15.92 35.36
C PRO A 279 -17.31 -15.24 34.00
N LEU A 280 -18.36 -15.06 33.19
CA LEU A 280 -18.27 -14.40 31.88
C LEU A 280 -17.97 -12.90 32.03
N LEU A 281 -18.58 -12.23 33.01
CA LEU A 281 -18.26 -10.84 33.35
C LEU A 281 -16.78 -10.70 33.77
N GLY A 282 -16.26 -11.66 34.53
CA GLY A 282 -14.85 -11.73 34.91
C GLY A 282 -13.92 -11.87 33.70
N VAL A 283 -14.25 -12.77 32.76
CA VAL A 283 -13.50 -12.93 31.51
C VAL A 283 -13.50 -11.63 30.70
N MET A 284 -14.65 -10.96 30.56
CA MET A 284 -14.75 -9.70 29.84
C MET A 284 -13.91 -8.59 30.48
N GLU A 285 -13.96 -8.48 31.80
CA GLU A 285 -13.18 -7.51 32.57
C GLU A 285 -11.68 -7.73 32.38
N LYS A 286 -11.20 -8.98 32.51
CA LYS A 286 -9.80 -9.36 32.29
C LYS A 286 -9.35 -9.02 30.87
N LEU A 287 -10.18 -9.29 29.86
CA LEU A 287 -9.87 -8.94 28.47
C LEU A 287 -9.75 -7.43 28.27
N LEU A 288 -10.69 -6.64 28.80
CA LEU A 288 -10.64 -5.19 28.65
C LEU A 288 -9.45 -4.58 29.40
N GLN A 289 -9.14 -5.08 30.59
CA GLN A 289 -7.95 -4.66 31.35
C GLN A 289 -6.65 -4.98 30.59
N THR A 290 -6.53 -6.18 30.01
CA THR A 290 -5.31 -6.61 29.30
C THR A 290 -4.98 -5.67 28.13
N TYR A 291 -5.98 -5.28 27.35
CA TYR A 291 -5.76 -4.52 26.11
C TYR A 291 -5.93 -3.01 26.27
N TRP A 292 -6.76 -2.57 27.21
CA TRP A 292 -7.24 -1.20 27.26
C TRP A 292 -7.05 -0.48 28.61
N ALA A 293 -6.37 -1.08 29.59
CA ALA A 293 -6.18 -0.49 30.94
C ALA A 293 -5.65 0.95 30.95
N LYS A 294 -4.91 1.38 29.92
CA LYS A 294 -4.35 2.73 29.82
C LYS A 294 -5.35 3.80 29.33
N ASN A 295 -6.55 3.41 28.91
CA ASN A 295 -7.53 4.32 28.31
C ASN A 295 -8.63 4.70 29.33
N PRO A 296 -8.90 6.00 29.56
CA PRO A 296 -9.89 6.45 30.56
C PRO A 296 -11.31 5.92 30.33
N GLU A 297 -11.72 5.82 29.06
CA GLU A 297 -13.06 5.36 28.68
C GLU A 297 -13.31 3.88 29.03
N PHE A 298 -12.24 3.08 29.11
CA PHE A 298 -12.31 1.67 29.49
C PHE A 298 -12.33 1.49 31.00
N SER A 299 -11.83 2.46 31.77
CA SER A 299 -11.99 2.47 33.22
C SER A 299 -13.47 2.56 33.61
N ASP A 300 -14.26 3.39 32.92
CA ASP A 300 -15.71 3.49 33.15
C ASP A 300 -16.42 2.18 32.79
N MET A 301 -16.08 1.58 31.65
CA MET A 301 -16.65 0.28 31.25
C MET A 301 -16.28 -0.84 32.23
N ALA A 302 -15.03 -0.91 32.66
CA ALA A 302 -14.56 -1.88 33.65
C ALA A 302 -15.23 -1.67 35.02
N GLU A 303 -15.42 -0.41 35.44
CA GLU A 303 -16.16 -0.08 36.67
C GLU A 303 -17.63 -0.51 36.58
N ARG A 304 -18.28 -0.33 35.43
CA ARG A 304 -19.66 -0.78 35.19
C ARG A 304 -19.78 -2.31 35.24
N ILE A 305 -18.82 -3.03 34.66
CA ILE A 305 -18.76 -4.50 34.73
C ILE A 305 -18.50 -4.95 36.16
N SER A 306 -17.55 -4.31 36.86
CA SER A 306 -17.22 -4.62 38.25
C SER A 306 -18.41 -4.38 39.19
N LYS A 307 -19.14 -3.27 39.02
CA LYS A 307 -20.39 -3.01 39.76
C LYS A 307 -21.46 -4.07 39.49
N ALA A 308 -21.62 -4.49 38.24
CA ALA A 308 -22.55 -5.57 37.88
C ALA A 308 -22.13 -6.91 38.51
N ARG A 309 -20.83 -7.22 38.51
CA ARG A 309 -20.26 -8.41 39.16
C ARG A 309 -20.45 -8.39 40.68
N VAL A 310 -20.12 -7.29 41.34
CA VAL A 310 -20.31 -7.13 42.80
C VAL A 310 -21.79 -7.23 43.19
N SER A 311 -22.70 -6.77 42.33
CA SER A 311 -24.14 -6.94 42.56
C SER A 311 -24.63 -8.40 42.46
N LEU A 312 -23.84 -9.29 41.85
CA LEU A 312 -24.12 -10.73 41.74
C LEU A 312 -23.43 -11.58 42.81
N ALA A 313 -22.25 -11.16 43.25
CA ALA A 313 -21.36 -11.89 44.17
C ALA A 313 -21.87 -11.94 45.63
N ILE A 314 -23.16 -12.20 45.86
CA ILE A 314 -23.68 -12.57 47.18
C ILE A 314 -23.36 -14.05 47.53
N TYR A 315 -22.84 -14.87 46.61
CA TYR A 315 -22.28 -16.18 46.96
C TYR A 315 -21.00 -16.50 46.19
N ASP A 316 -19.96 -16.76 46.97
CA ASP A 316 -18.58 -17.07 46.59
C ASP A 316 -18.46 -18.52 46.09
N ASP A 317 -17.71 -18.76 45.01
CA ASP A 317 -16.52 -19.61 45.05
C ASP A 317 -15.83 -19.60 43.67
N ALA A 318 -14.53 -19.30 43.71
CA ALA A 318 -13.65 -19.26 42.56
C ALA A 318 -13.47 -20.65 41.92
N GLN A 319 -13.55 -20.70 40.59
CA GLN A 319 -12.88 -21.72 39.80
C GLN A 319 -12.20 -21.09 38.59
N ASP A 320 -10.87 -21.15 38.61
CA ASP A 320 -10.01 -20.85 37.49
C ASP A 320 -10.37 -21.76 36.30
N ILE A 321 -10.74 -21.15 35.17
CA ILE A 321 -10.77 -21.83 33.87
C ILE A 321 -9.51 -21.37 33.14
N ASP A 322 -8.42 -22.09 33.38
CA ASP A 322 -7.19 -22.05 32.60
C ASP A 322 -7.20 -23.29 31.68
N ASP A 323 -7.32 -23.07 30.38
CA ASP A 323 -6.72 -23.86 29.29
C ASP A 323 -7.43 -23.58 27.96
N CYS A 324 -6.84 -22.71 27.15
CA CYS A 324 -7.10 -22.65 25.70
C CYS A 324 -5.87 -22.07 24.97
N THR A 325 -4.69 -22.58 25.28
CA THR A 325 -3.48 -22.40 24.48
C THR A 325 -3.17 -23.68 23.74
N HIS A 326 -3.92 -24.00 22.69
CA HIS A 326 -3.45 -24.73 21.51
C HIS A 326 -4.65 -25.02 20.59
N ILE A 327 -4.79 -24.26 19.51
CA ILE A 327 -5.57 -24.69 18.35
C ILE A 327 -4.78 -24.34 17.10
N ASP A 328 -4.49 -25.39 16.33
CA ASP A 328 -3.75 -25.37 15.08
C ASP A 328 -4.52 -24.58 14.00
N ILE A 329 -3.81 -23.74 13.26
CA ILE A 329 -4.38 -22.76 12.32
C ILE A 329 -5.18 -23.45 11.20
N ASN A 330 -4.86 -24.72 10.90
CA ASN A 330 -5.54 -25.51 9.89
C ASN A 330 -6.92 -26.06 10.33
N THR A 331 -7.23 -26.08 11.64
CA THR A 331 -8.52 -26.58 12.15
C THR A 331 -9.61 -25.52 12.13
N LEU A 332 -9.23 -24.23 12.15
CA LEU A 332 -10.16 -23.09 12.15
C LEU A 332 -10.90 -22.91 10.81
N PHE A 333 -10.26 -23.29 9.69
CA PHE A 333 -10.86 -23.15 8.36
C PHE A 333 -12.00 -24.15 8.11
N LEU A 334 -11.98 -25.32 8.77
CA LEU A 334 -13.00 -26.37 8.64
C LEU A 334 -14.20 -26.16 9.56
N GLN A 335 -14.03 -25.46 10.69
CA GLN A 335 -15.10 -25.20 11.66
C GLN A 335 -15.99 -24.00 11.30
N LEU A 336 -15.66 -23.27 10.23
CA LEU A 336 -16.40 -22.10 9.73
C LEU A 336 -17.43 -22.44 8.64
N SER A 337 -17.76 -23.72 8.43
CA SER A 337 -18.88 -24.11 7.58
C SER A 337 -20.22 -23.81 8.29
N PRO A 338 -21.25 -23.29 7.59
CA PRO A 338 -22.58 -23.05 8.16
C PRO A 338 -23.26 -24.32 8.74
N LEU A 339 -22.70 -25.50 8.47
CA LEU A 339 -23.15 -26.80 8.95
C LEU A 339 -22.60 -27.20 10.34
N ALA A 340 -21.63 -26.46 10.92
CA ALA A 340 -21.10 -26.79 12.24
C ALA A 340 -22.04 -26.42 13.41
N ILE A 341 -23.14 -25.71 13.12
CA ILE A 341 -24.19 -25.40 14.12
C ILE A 341 -25.03 -26.65 14.44
N THR A 342 -24.94 -27.73 13.65
CA THR A 342 -25.75 -28.95 13.86
C THR A 342 -24.96 -30.17 14.34
N GLY A 343 -23.73 -30.01 14.83
CA GLY A 343 -22.91 -31.17 15.16
C GLY A 343 -21.75 -30.90 16.11
N SER A 344 -22.03 -30.48 17.33
CA SER A 344 -21.15 -30.76 18.46
C SER A 344 -22.00 -31.20 19.65
N ASN A 345 -22.21 -32.51 19.75
CA ASN A 345 -22.58 -33.17 20.99
C ASN A 345 -21.35 -33.15 21.90
N SER A 346 -21.07 -32.01 22.51
CA SER A 346 -20.37 -31.95 23.78
C SER A 346 -21.42 -31.62 24.84
N GLU A 347 -21.61 -32.56 25.76
CA GLU A 347 -22.42 -32.39 26.96
C GLU A 347 -21.81 -31.27 27.81
N GLU A 348 -22.18 -30.02 27.51
CA GLU A 348 -21.88 -28.85 28.32
C GLU A 348 -23.22 -28.21 28.73
N SER A 349 -23.54 -28.42 30.00
CA SER A 349 -24.62 -27.79 30.76
C SER A 349 -24.42 -26.27 30.76
N GLY A 350 -25.14 -25.57 29.89
CA GLY A 350 -25.11 -24.11 29.84
C GLY A 350 -26.20 -23.57 28.90
N GLY A 351 -26.90 -22.52 29.34
CA GLY A 351 -28.00 -21.89 28.60
C GLY A 351 -27.60 -21.36 27.22
N VAL A 352 -28.56 -21.22 26.30
CA VAL A 352 -28.35 -20.75 24.91
C VAL A 352 -27.69 -19.36 24.86
N THR A 353 -28.00 -18.50 25.81
CA THR A 353 -27.48 -17.14 25.99
C THR A 353 -26.03 -17.12 26.47
N GLN A 354 -25.62 -18.02 27.36
CA GLN A 354 -24.24 -18.19 27.78
C GLN A 354 -23.34 -18.60 26.60
N LYS A 355 -23.77 -19.60 25.81
CA LYS A 355 -23.04 -20.04 24.62
C LYS A 355 -22.85 -18.90 23.62
N MET A 356 -23.85 -18.04 23.47
CA MET A 356 -23.80 -16.87 22.60
C MET A 356 -22.78 -15.83 23.07
N LEU A 357 -22.78 -15.52 24.37
CA LEU A 357 -21.87 -14.53 24.93
C LEU A 357 -20.41 -15.00 24.85
N THR A 358 -20.14 -16.28 25.16
CA THR A 358 -18.83 -16.90 25.00
C THR A 358 -18.34 -16.83 23.55
N LEU A 359 -19.23 -17.05 22.58
CA LEU A 359 -18.90 -16.95 21.15
C LEU A 359 -18.50 -15.51 20.76
N LEU A 360 -19.23 -14.50 21.24
CA LEU A 360 -18.92 -13.10 20.99
C LEU A 360 -17.57 -12.70 21.60
N MET A 361 -17.30 -13.10 22.84
CA MET A 361 -16.02 -12.85 23.51
C MET A 361 -14.86 -13.50 22.77
N ARG A 362 -15.02 -14.76 22.32
CA ARG A 362 -14.02 -15.47 21.52
C ARG A 362 -13.71 -14.74 20.21
N LYS A 363 -14.74 -14.20 19.52
CA LYS A 363 -14.52 -13.42 18.29
C LYS A 363 -13.87 -12.07 18.54
N TYR A 364 -14.19 -11.41 19.65
CA TYR A 364 -13.49 -10.20 20.03
C TYR A 364 -12.00 -10.46 20.32
N GLN A 365 -11.66 -11.57 20.99
CA GLN A 365 -10.27 -11.99 21.19
C GLN A 365 -9.55 -12.25 19.87
N GLU A 366 -10.20 -12.91 18.91
CA GLU A 366 -9.64 -13.16 17.58
C GLU A 366 -9.31 -11.85 16.86
N LEU A 367 -10.24 -10.89 16.86
CA LEU A 367 -10.04 -9.53 16.35
C LEU A 367 -8.82 -8.84 16.97
N LEU A 368 -8.66 -8.94 18.29
CA LEU A 368 -7.53 -8.36 19.01
C LEU A 368 -6.19 -9.01 18.62
N LYS A 369 -6.15 -10.34 18.46
CA LYS A 369 -4.94 -11.05 18.01
C LYS A 369 -4.49 -10.59 16.62
N TYR A 370 -5.43 -10.48 15.67
CA TYR A 370 -5.13 -9.96 14.34
C TYR A 370 -4.59 -8.53 14.40
N TRP A 371 -5.15 -7.70 15.29
CA TRP A 371 -4.70 -6.33 15.49
C TRP A 371 -3.29 -6.26 16.09
N GLU A 372 -2.95 -7.12 17.05
CA GLU A 372 -1.60 -7.19 17.62
C GLU A 372 -0.55 -7.55 16.56
N VAL A 373 -0.85 -8.55 15.73
CA VAL A 373 0.02 -8.95 14.61
C VAL A 373 0.26 -7.77 13.67
N TYR A 374 -0.82 -7.08 13.30
CA TYR A 374 -0.72 -5.93 12.40
C TYR A 374 0.03 -4.76 13.04
N LYS A 375 -0.19 -4.48 14.33
CA LYS A 375 0.51 -3.45 15.09
C LYS A 375 2.02 -3.69 15.09
N VAL A 376 2.46 -4.92 15.39
CA VAL A 376 3.89 -5.29 15.38
C VAL A 376 4.48 -5.10 13.97
N LEU A 377 3.72 -5.43 12.92
CA LEU A 377 4.14 -5.20 11.54
C LEU A 377 4.29 -3.70 11.22
N VAL A 378 3.41 -2.84 11.72
CA VAL A 378 3.52 -1.39 11.54
C VAL A 378 4.73 -0.84 12.29
N GLU A 379 4.94 -1.26 13.55
CA GLU A 379 6.07 -0.82 14.36
C GLU A 379 7.42 -1.21 13.73
N THR A 380 7.55 -2.45 13.26
CA THR A 380 8.77 -2.91 12.55
C THR A 380 8.98 -2.23 11.20
N SER A 381 7.92 -1.82 10.51
CA SER A 381 8.02 -1.11 9.23
C SER A 381 8.35 0.38 9.38
N ASN A 382 7.99 0.98 10.52
CA ASN A 382 8.27 2.38 10.85
C ASN A 382 9.60 2.58 11.57
N ASP A 383 10.32 1.50 11.90
CA ASP A 383 11.66 1.62 12.48
C ASP A 383 12.59 2.33 11.49
N PRO A 384 13.26 3.43 11.90
CA PRO A 384 14.17 4.18 11.04
C PRO A 384 15.24 3.27 10.43
N ASN A 385 15.71 2.29 11.19
CA ASN A 385 16.71 1.31 10.75
C ASN A 385 16.26 0.44 9.58
N TYR A 386 14.97 0.20 9.39
CA TYR A 386 14.47 -0.57 8.25
C TYR A 386 14.50 0.27 6.95
N PHE A 387 14.19 1.56 7.05
CA PHE A 387 14.35 2.51 5.94
C PHE A 387 15.83 2.67 5.56
N TRP A 388 16.71 2.88 6.55
CA TRP A 388 18.16 2.96 6.34
C TRP A 388 18.74 1.66 5.79
N MET A 389 18.28 0.48 6.23
CA MET A 389 18.72 -0.79 5.69
C MET A 389 18.31 -0.94 4.22
N MET A 390 17.12 -0.51 3.84
CA MET A 390 16.67 -0.55 2.44
C MET A 390 17.42 0.47 1.55
N GLU A 391 17.73 1.65 2.09
CA GLU A 391 18.52 2.68 1.41
C GLU A 391 20.00 2.26 1.26
N GLU A 392 20.61 1.69 2.30
CA GLU A 392 21.95 1.11 2.29
C GLU A 392 22.04 -0.10 1.35
N PHE A 393 21.05 -1.02 1.36
CA PHE A 393 21.01 -2.14 0.42
C PHE A 393 20.87 -1.66 -1.04
N GLN A 394 20.12 -0.58 -1.28
CA GLN A 394 20.07 0.02 -2.61
C GLN A 394 21.39 0.70 -2.98
N LYS A 395 22.02 1.46 -2.07
CA LYS A 395 23.36 2.03 -2.27
C LYS A 395 24.39 0.95 -2.57
N LEU A 396 24.40 -0.14 -1.81
CA LEU A 396 25.28 -1.33 -1.98
C LEU A 396 25.10 -2.01 -3.33
N ARG A 397 23.91 -1.96 -3.94
CA ARG A 397 23.66 -2.49 -5.28
C ARG A 397 24.40 -1.70 -6.38
N TYR A 398 24.79 -0.46 -6.09
CA TYR A 398 25.49 0.44 -7.00
C TYR A 398 26.94 0.71 -6.59
N ILE A 399 27.44 0.07 -5.52
CA ILE A 399 28.86 0.10 -5.18
C ILE A 399 29.58 -0.88 -6.10
N ASN A 400 30.52 -0.36 -6.88
CA ASN A 400 31.38 -1.18 -7.72
C ASN A 400 32.18 -2.11 -6.78
N VAL A 401 32.03 -3.42 -6.93
CA VAL A 401 32.71 -4.43 -6.08
C VAL A 401 34.24 -4.24 -6.07
N THR A 402 34.78 -3.56 -7.09
CA THR A 402 36.20 -3.18 -7.17
C THR A 402 36.62 -2.09 -6.18
N GLU A 403 35.73 -1.21 -5.70
CA GLU A 403 36.04 -0.21 -4.67
C GLU A 403 36.12 -0.82 -3.27
N LEU A 404 35.39 -1.90 -3.00
CA LEU A 404 35.47 -2.64 -1.74
C LEU A 404 36.71 -3.53 -1.63
N LEU A 405 37.29 -3.93 -2.77
CA LEU A 405 38.50 -4.78 -2.82
C LEU A 405 39.82 -3.98 -2.76
N ASN A 406 39.76 -2.65 -2.79
CA ASN A 406 40.91 -1.76 -2.73
C ASN A 406 41.06 -1.02 -1.39
N ARG A 407 40.41 -1.49 -0.33
CA ARG A 407 40.60 -0.99 1.05
C ARG A 407 41.23 -2.03 1.96
#